data_AF-A0A4Z0F9L5-F1
#
_entry.id   AF-A0A4Z0F9L5-F1
#
_cell.length_a   1.000
_cell.length_b   1.000
_cell.length_c   1.000
_cell.angle_alpha   90.00
_cell.angle_beta   90.00
_cell.angle_gamma   90.00
#
_symmetry.space_group_name_H-M   'P 1'
#
loop_
_entity.id
_entity.type
_entity.pdbx_description
1 polymer ?
#
loop_
_entity_poly.entity_id
_entity_poly.type
_entity_poly.pdbx_seq_one_letter_code
_entity_poly.pdbx_strand_id
1 'polypeptide(L)'
;MWTSAVRHAVLATTLLWAGVAGACQGLAGTPLDGVLDLAAKDGFFIGGDRCFYDPALTRADDVPVFRGTLNPFNDKRLFYVNGANGNPGRIANVLESLAKRSNISTIGLFYYSGDTRELAEGLLPGTSQGAAVDTLQQLIQQAIDRGEPIHIRAGSAGTFVVGEAVRRMHALLSQRRFRPGKGLEQLDLVRIETTGSANHNFPNGPRYIHYINRLDPVAAPLALRGPASQPGARAVLALFTDKAPDGSIFEPDASPAQARFLSVHGPEIYDGYRRPFERLFSIGLDRPEFGYLPRRINLKSIDLPFEGI
;
A
#
# COMPACT_ATOMS: atom_id res chain seq x y z
N MET A 1 48.21 -39.57 49.24
CA MET A 1 47.34 -38.37 49.12
C MET A 1 48.00 -37.41 48.15
N TRP A 2 47.21 -36.66 47.37
CA TRP A 2 47.56 -35.69 46.31
C TRP A 2 47.60 -36.24 44.87
N THR A 3 46.42 -36.23 44.27
CA THR A 3 46.14 -36.34 42.83
C THR A 3 46.43 -35.00 42.12
N SER A 4 47.20 -35.04 41.04
CA SER A 4 47.44 -33.89 40.16
C SER A 4 46.31 -33.74 39.14
N ALA A 5 45.64 -32.59 39.16
CA ALA A 5 44.54 -32.23 38.28
C ALA A 5 45.06 -31.49 37.04
N VAL A 6 44.70 -32.01 35.87
CA VAL A 6 44.93 -31.40 34.55
C VAL A 6 43.99 -30.20 34.39
N ARG A 7 44.55 -28.99 34.21
CA ARG A 7 43.80 -27.80 33.81
C ARG A 7 43.66 -27.76 32.29
N HIS A 8 42.47 -28.05 31.77
CA HIS A 8 42.06 -27.61 30.43
C HIS A 8 41.36 -26.26 30.58
N ALA A 9 41.98 -25.20 30.07
CA ALA A 9 41.33 -23.92 29.89
C ALA A 9 40.44 -24.00 28.64
N VAL A 10 39.13 -24.09 28.85
CA VAL A 10 38.15 -23.86 27.79
C VAL A 10 38.03 -22.35 27.60
N LEU A 11 38.63 -21.83 26.52
CA LEU A 11 38.34 -20.48 26.03
C LEU A 11 36.90 -20.47 25.52
N ALA A 12 35.99 -19.99 26.35
CA ALA A 12 34.65 -19.61 25.90
C ALA A 12 34.75 -18.31 25.10
N THR A 13 34.86 -18.43 23.78
CA THR A 13 34.59 -17.31 22.87
C THR A 13 33.11 -16.94 22.97
N THR A 14 32.82 -15.91 23.76
CA THR A 14 31.56 -15.17 23.67
C THR A 14 31.50 -14.49 22.32
N LEU A 15 30.79 -15.10 21.36
CA LEU A 15 30.32 -14.44 20.16
C LEU A 15 29.29 -13.37 20.58
N LEU A 16 29.78 -12.14 20.71
CA LEU A 16 28.94 -10.95 20.69
C LEU A 16 28.27 -10.88 19.32
N TRP A 17 26.98 -11.22 19.25
CA TRP A 17 26.11 -10.88 18.14
C TRP A 17 25.93 -9.36 18.12
N ALA A 18 26.82 -8.66 17.42
CA ALA A 18 26.52 -7.34 16.91
C ALA A 18 25.47 -7.52 15.81
N GLY A 19 24.29 -6.91 16.00
CA GLY A 19 23.18 -6.98 15.07
C GLY A 19 23.62 -6.62 13.66
N VAL A 20 23.46 -7.56 12.74
CA VAL A 20 23.75 -7.34 11.33
C VAL A 20 22.65 -6.43 10.80
N ALA A 21 23.00 -5.16 10.51
CA ALA A 21 22.25 -4.37 9.55
C ALA A 21 22.14 -5.24 8.29
N GLY A 22 20.94 -5.67 7.92
CA GLY A 22 20.73 -6.58 6.80
C GLY A 22 21.36 -5.98 5.55
N ALA A 23 22.40 -6.61 5.01
CA ALA A 23 22.98 -6.19 3.75
C ALA A 23 21.91 -6.38 2.66
N CYS A 24 21.58 -5.32 1.93
CA CYS A 24 20.68 -5.39 0.79
C CYS A 24 21.15 -6.49 -0.17
N GLN A 25 20.22 -7.26 -0.72
CA GLN A 25 20.56 -8.46 -1.51
C GLN A 25 21.20 -8.09 -2.86
N GLY A 26 22.52 -7.84 -2.88
CA GLY A 26 23.38 -7.78 -4.08
C GLY A 26 23.07 -6.72 -5.15
N LEU A 27 21.91 -6.09 -5.09
CA LEU A 27 21.45 -4.97 -5.89
C LEU A 27 21.87 -3.65 -5.22
N ALA A 28 21.82 -2.52 -5.94
CA ALA A 28 22.16 -1.18 -5.44
C ALA A 28 21.16 -0.63 -4.39
N GLY A 29 20.71 -1.49 -3.48
CA GLY A 29 19.80 -1.16 -2.41
C GLY A 29 20.49 -0.33 -1.33
N THR A 30 19.76 0.61 -0.74
CA THR A 30 20.19 1.34 0.46
C THR A 30 19.35 0.84 1.66
N PRO A 31 19.95 0.41 2.78
CA PRO A 31 19.18 0.01 3.96
C PRO A 31 18.19 1.09 4.40
N LEU A 32 17.01 0.70 4.89
CA LEU A 32 16.01 1.67 5.37
C LEU A 32 16.48 2.43 6.63
N ASP A 33 17.28 1.77 7.46
CA ASP A 33 17.75 2.32 8.73
C ASP A 33 18.83 3.39 8.52
N GLY A 34 18.71 4.51 9.24
CA GLY A 34 19.71 5.58 9.23
C GLY A 34 19.67 6.51 8.01
N VAL A 35 18.66 6.42 7.15
CA VAL A 35 18.47 7.35 6.03
C VAL A 35 17.99 8.71 6.56
N LEU A 36 18.81 9.75 6.39
CA LEU A 36 18.51 11.10 6.87
C LEU A 36 17.73 11.96 5.85
N ASP A 37 17.94 11.73 4.56
CA ASP A 37 17.25 12.47 3.48
C ASP A 37 16.15 11.60 2.85
N LEU A 38 14.99 11.57 3.49
CA LEU A 38 13.82 10.84 2.99
C LEU A 38 13.20 11.50 1.77
N ALA A 39 13.34 12.82 1.60
CA ALA A 39 12.81 13.53 0.44
C ALA A 39 13.48 13.03 -0.85
N ALA A 40 14.79 12.79 -0.82
CA ALA A 40 15.53 12.20 -1.94
C ALA A 40 15.16 10.73 -2.23
N LYS A 41 14.35 10.09 -1.38
CA LYS A 41 13.85 8.73 -1.58
C LYS A 41 12.42 8.67 -2.11
N ASP A 42 11.77 9.80 -2.37
CA ASP A 42 10.46 9.82 -3.00
C ASP A 42 10.47 8.99 -4.30
N GLY A 43 9.50 8.11 -4.47
CA GLY A 43 9.39 7.18 -5.59
C GLY A 43 10.28 5.93 -5.54
N PHE A 44 11.13 5.77 -4.53
CA PHE A 44 11.93 4.55 -4.39
C PHE A 44 11.06 3.35 -4.04
N PHE A 45 11.46 2.16 -4.48
CA PHE A 45 10.83 0.94 -3.99
C PHE A 45 11.33 0.57 -2.60
N ILE A 46 10.46 -0.04 -1.79
CA ILE A 46 10.83 -0.69 -0.53
C ILE A 46 10.73 -2.21 -0.74
N GLY A 47 11.89 -2.87 -0.71
CA GLY A 47 12.02 -4.32 -0.88
C GLY A 47 11.87 -5.11 0.41
N GLY A 48 11.59 -6.41 0.27
CA GLY A 48 11.41 -7.39 1.34
C GLY A 48 12.65 -7.67 2.18
N ASP A 49 13.82 -7.29 1.68
CA ASP A 49 15.07 -7.24 2.43
C ASP A 49 15.26 -5.94 3.21
N ARG A 50 14.20 -5.10 3.28
CA ARG A 50 14.15 -3.84 4.01
C ARG A 50 15.22 -2.87 3.51
N CYS A 51 15.24 -2.67 2.19
CA CYS A 51 16.06 -1.69 1.51
C CYS A 51 15.23 -0.81 0.55
N PHE A 52 15.72 0.40 0.33
CA PHE A 52 15.31 1.29 -0.73
C PHE A 52 15.99 0.91 -2.05
N TYR A 53 15.22 0.95 -3.14
CA TYR A 53 15.72 0.72 -4.50
C TYR A 53 15.32 1.87 -5.41
N ASP A 54 16.31 2.46 -6.09
CA ASP A 54 16.10 3.53 -7.05
C ASP A 54 15.43 2.97 -8.33
N PRO A 55 14.23 3.45 -8.73
CA PRO A 55 13.56 2.99 -9.94
C PRO A 55 14.32 3.34 -11.23
N ALA A 56 15.26 4.29 -11.20
CA ALA A 56 16.15 4.58 -12.33
C ALA A 56 17.24 3.50 -12.52
N LEU A 57 17.56 2.74 -11.46
CA LEU A 57 18.63 1.73 -11.47
C LEU A 57 18.11 0.30 -11.35
N THR A 58 16.96 0.10 -10.70
CA THR A 58 16.42 -1.21 -10.36
C THR A 58 14.99 -1.33 -10.88
N ARG A 59 14.71 -2.36 -11.68
CA ARG A 59 13.34 -2.64 -12.12
C ARG A 59 12.55 -3.24 -10.96
N ALA A 60 11.26 -2.95 -10.89
CA ALA A 60 10.39 -3.52 -9.87
C ALA A 60 10.36 -5.06 -9.84
N ASP A 61 10.64 -5.72 -10.97
CA ASP A 61 10.71 -7.19 -11.06
C ASP A 61 11.95 -7.77 -10.37
N ASP A 62 13.01 -6.98 -10.23
CA ASP A 62 14.28 -7.37 -9.62
C ASP A 62 14.31 -7.05 -8.11
N VAL A 63 13.40 -6.21 -7.62
CA VAL A 63 13.31 -5.85 -6.20
C VAL A 63 12.88 -7.07 -5.37
N PRO A 64 13.61 -7.42 -4.28
CA PRO A 64 13.18 -8.45 -3.35
C PRO A 64 11.78 -8.15 -2.82
N VAL A 65 10.88 -9.14 -2.79
CA VAL A 65 9.49 -8.96 -2.33
C VAL A 65 9.33 -9.40 -0.88
N PHE A 66 8.46 -8.72 -0.13
CA PHE A 66 7.92 -9.31 1.11
C PHE A 66 7.00 -10.47 0.72
N ARG A 67 7.18 -11.62 1.37
CA ARG A 67 6.40 -12.83 1.07
C ARG A 67 5.46 -13.16 2.22
N GLY A 68 4.34 -13.82 1.88
CA GLY A 68 3.46 -14.41 2.86
C GLY A 68 4.10 -15.56 3.63
N THR A 69 3.33 -16.28 4.42
CA THR A 69 3.78 -17.49 5.13
C THR A 69 3.13 -18.78 4.64
N LEU A 70 2.12 -18.69 3.76
CA LEU A 70 1.37 -19.84 3.27
C LEU A 70 1.97 -20.38 1.96
N ASN A 71 1.99 -21.71 1.81
CA ASN A 71 2.48 -22.42 0.62
C ASN A 71 1.29 -23.15 -0.05
N PRO A 72 1.08 -23.05 -1.39
CA PRO A 72 1.85 -22.26 -2.36
C PRO A 72 1.69 -20.76 -2.19
N PHE A 73 2.78 -20.04 -2.42
CA PHE A 73 2.75 -18.59 -2.55
C PHE A 73 2.00 -18.21 -3.82
N ASN A 74 1.19 -17.16 -3.71
CA ASN A 74 0.62 -16.51 -4.87
C ASN A 74 1.71 -15.68 -5.55
N ASP A 75 1.96 -15.93 -6.84
CA ASP A 75 2.89 -15.17 -7.67
C ASP A 75 2.39 -13.74 -7.95
N LYS A 76 1.12 -13.46 -7.66
CA LYS A 76 0.57 -12.11 -7.71
C LYS A 76 1.35 -11.18 -6.78
N ARG A 77 1.62 -10.00 -7.33
CA ARG A 77 2.32 -8.92 -6.67
C ARG A 77 1.38 -7.74 -6.44
N LEU A 78 1.48 -7.12 -5.26
CA LEU A 78 0.78 -5.90 -4.89
C LEU A 78 1.80 -4.80 -4.60
N PHE A 79 1.67 -3.68 -5.29
CA PHE A 79 2.42 -2.45 -5.02
C PHE A 79 1.68 -1.62 -3.97
N TYR A 80 2.34 -1.27 -2.89
CA TYR A 80 1.73 -0.48 -1.81
C TYR A 80 2.33 0.93 -1.76
N VAL A 81 1.49 1.95 -1.84
CA VAL A 81 1.89 3.36 -1.66
C VAL A 81 1.54 3.78 -0.23
N ASN A 82 2.54 4.21 0.53
CA ASN A 82 2.32 4.63 1.92
C ASN A 82 1.51 5.92 2.03
N GLY A 83 0.91 6.10 3.21
CA GLY A 83 0.27 7.35 3.61
C GLY A 83 1.28 8.38 4.11
N ALA A 84 0.76 9.35 4.86
CA ALA A 84 1.52 10.43 5.50
C ALA A 84 2.73 9.95 6.32
N ASN A 85 2.61 8.79 6.97
CA ASN A 85 3.70 8.25 7.77
C ASN A 85 4.87 7.88 6.85
N GLY A 86 5.92 8.71 6.88
CA GLY A 86 7.13 8.57 6.08
C GLY A 86 8.21 7.70 6.73
N ASN A 87 7.96 7.04 7.86
CA ASN A 87 8.96 6.15 8.47
C ASN A 87 9.08 4.84 7.64
N PRO A 88 10.21 4.60 6.97
CA PRO A 88 10.32 3.46 6.05
C PRO A 88 10.28 2.11 6.76
N GLY A 89 10.83 2.01 7.97
CA GLY A 89 10.78 0.80 8.78
C GLY A 89 9.36 0.40 9.18
N ARG A 90 8.50 1.38 9.48
CA ARG A 90 7.07 1.13 9.76
C ARG A 90 6.33 0.70 8.49
N ILE A 91 6.62 1.34 7.36
CA ILE A 91 6.06 0.94 6.06
C ILE A 91 6.44 -0.51 5.72
N ALA A 92 7.70 -0.90 5.94
CA ALA A 92 8.15 -2.28 5.76
C ALA A 92 7.37 -3.27 6.65
N ASN A 93 7.03 -2.89 7.89
CA ASN A 93 6.22 -3.75 8.77
C ASN A 93 4.77 -3.88 8.25
N VAL A 94 4.19 -2.82 7.69
CA VAL A 94 2.87 -2.87 7.03
C VAL A 94 2.91 -3.81 5.82
N LEU A 95 3.93 -3.67 4.96
CA LEU A 95 4.12 -4.53 3.79
C LEU A 95 4.24 -6.01 4.15
N GLU A 96 5.05 -6.32 5.17
CA GLU A 96 5.24 -7.68 5.67
C GLU A 96 3.94 -8.25 6.26
N SER A 97 3.24 -7.48 7.10
CA SER A 97 1.94 -7.90 7.64
C SER A 97 0.93 -8.16 6.53
N LEU A 98 0.85 -7.26 5.54
CA LEU A 98 -0.04 -7.41 4.40
C LEU A 98 0.28 -8.68 3.60
N ALA A 99 1.56 -8.92 3.32
CA ALA A 99 2.01 -10.12 2.60
C ALA A 99 1.62 -11.40 3.35
N LYS A 100 1.84 -11.43 4.68
CA LYS A 100 1.50 -12.57 5.55
C LYS A 100 0.00 -12.86 5.59
N ARG A 101 -0.82 -11.85 5.86
CA ARG A 101 -2.28 -12.02 6.01
C ARG A 101 -2.94 -12.38 4.68
N SER A 102 -2.48 -11.77 3.60
CA SER A 102 -3.13 -11.88 2.30
C SER A 102 -2.54 -12.95 1.38
N ASN A 103 -1.46 -13.60 1.83
CA ASN A 103 -0.67 -14.53 1.03
C ASN A 103 -0.34 -13.99 -0.38
N ILE A 104 0.03 -12.71 -0.46
CA ILE A 104 0.39 -12.00 -1.70
C ILE A 104 1.79 -11.42 -1.56
N SER A 105 2.57 -11.40 -2.64
CA SER A 105 3.87 -10.74 -2.61
C SER A 105 3.69 -9.23 -2.60
N THR A 106 4.39 -8.49 -1.74
CA THR A 106 4.26 -7.03 -1.67
C THR A 106 5.59 -6.32 -1.94
N ILE A 107 5.50 -5.15 -2.60
CA ILE A 107 6.60 -4.19 -2.78
C ILE A 107 6.05 -2.81 -2.39
N GLY A 108 6.83 -2.04 -1.63
CA GLY A 108 6.47 -0.66 -1.33
C GLY A 108 6.87 0.28 -2.45
N LEU A 109 6.07 1.32 -2.68
CA LEU A 109 6.46 2.54 -3.37
C LEU A 109 6.46 3.65 -2.32
N PHE A 110 7.65 4.17 -2.02
CA PHE A 110 7.80 5.21 -1.02
C PHE A 110 7.28 6.54 -1.55
N TYR A 111 6.39 7.15 -0.77
CA TYR A 111 5.87 8.48 -0.97
C TYR A 111 6.33 9.36 0.18
N TYR A 112 7.10 10.39 -0.15
CA TYR A 112 7.48 11.43 0.79
C TYR A 112 6.43 12.55 0.77
N SER A 113 5.67 12.68 1.85
CA SER A 113 4.62 13.71 1.97
C SER A 113 5.08 15.01 2.62
N GLY A 114 6.36 15.15 3.01
CA GLY A 114 6.84 16.29 3.79
C GLY A 114 6.45 16.24 5.27
N ASP A 115 6.52 17.38 5.97
CA ASP A 115 6.11 17.52 7.38
C ASP A 115 4.58 17.46 7.51
N THR A 116 4.07 16.39 8.13
CA THR A 116 2.67 15.98 8.06
C THR A 116 1.76 16.68 9.07
N ARG A 117 2.19 17.78 9.68
CA ARG A 117 1.37 18.54 10.64
C ARG A 117 0.07 19.05 10.00
N GLU A 118 0.10 19.39 8.71
CA GLU A 118 -1.06 19.86 7.94
C GLU A 118 -2.09 18.75 7.64
N LEU A 119 -1.66 17.49 7.56
CA LEU A 119 -2.54 16.35 7.29
C LEU A 119 -3.44 16.03 8.50
N ALA A 120 -2.96 16.30 9.73
CA ALA A 120 -3.74 16.22 10.97
C ALA A 120 -4.72 17.40 11.14
N GLU A 121 -4.44 18.54 10.50
CA GLU A 121 -5.26 19.75 10.50
C GLU A 121 -6.27 19.77 9.32
N GLY A 122 -6.34 18.71 8.51
CA GLY A 122 -7.30 18.57 7.41
C GLY A 122 -6.95 19.33 6.13
N LEU A 123 -5.74 19.90 6.06
CA LEU A 123 -5.19 20.55 4.88
C LEU A 123 -4.43 19.51 4.05
N LEU A 124 -5.20 18.62 3.43
CA LEU A 124 -4.65 17.63 2.51
C LEU A 124 -4.36 18.34 1.17
N PRO A 125 -3.16 18.21 0.59
CA PRO A 125 -2.91 18.76 -0.73
C PRO A 125 -3.86 18.09 -1.72
N GLY A 126 -4.64 18.87 -2.47
CA GLY A 126 -5.63 18.35 -3.41
C GLY A 126 -5.02 17.57 -4.60
N THR A 127 -3.69 17.61 -4.76
CA THR A 127 -2.92 16.88 -5.76
C THR A 127 -1.59 16.43 -5.15
N SER A 128 -0.99 15.37 -5.69
CA SER A 128 0.40 14.99 -5.40
C SER A 128 1.23 15.22 -6.65
N GLN A 129 2.45 15.67 -6.49
CA GLN A 129 3.45 15.82 -7.55
C GLN A 129 4.76 15.25 -7.00
N GLY A 130 5.56 14.58 -7.82
CA GLY A 130 6.84 14.04 -7.37
C GLY A 130 7.21 12.71 -8.02
N ALA A 131 8.37 12.20 -7.62
CA ALA A 131 8.96 10.99 -8.17
C ALA A 131 8.12 9.73 -7.86
N ALA A 132 7.34 9.73 -6.76
CA ALA A 132 6.38 8.66 -6.49
C ALA A 132 5.27 8.59 -7.55
N VAL A 133 4.76 9.74 -8.00
CA VAL A 133 3.77 9.78 -9.09
C VAL A 133 4.38 9.26 -10.39
N ASP A 134 5.58 9.71 -10.71
CA ASP A 134 6.29 9.33 -11.94
C ASP A 134 6.56 7.81 -11.97
N THR A 135 7.06 7.27 -10.86
CA THR A 135 7.35 5.84 -10.73
C THR A 135 6.07 5.00 -10.83
N LEU A 136 4.99 5.40 -10.16
CA LEU A 136 3.72 4.69 -10.25
C LEU A 136 3.13 4.75 -11.66
N GLN A 137 3.20 5.90 -12.32
CA GLN A 137 2.77 6.06 -13.70
C GLN A 137 3.55 5.10 -14.61
N GLN A 138 4.87 5.01 -14.46
CA GLN A 138 5.72 4.09 -15.23
C GLN A 138 5.36 2.62 -14.98
N LEU A 139 5.10 2.23 -13.73
CA LEU A 139 4.64 0.88 -13.41
C LEU A 139 3.31 0.54 -14.12
N ILE A 140 2.34 1.45 -14.08
CA ILE A 140 1.06 1.28 -14.77
C ILE A 140 1.28 1.16 -16.27
N GLN A 141 2.10 2.03 -16.86
CA GLN A 141 2.41 2.00 -18.28
C GLN A 141 3.04 0.67 -18.70
N GLN A 142 4.03 0.18 -17.95
CA GLN A 142 4.69 -1.10 -18.22
C GLN A 142 3.73 -2.29 -18.13
N ALA A 143 2.79 -2.27 -17.19
CA ALA A 143 1.78 -3.32 -17.07
C ALA A 143 0.83 -3.32 -18.27
N ILE A 144 0.36 -2.12 -18.68
CA ILE A 144 -0.48 -1.94 -19.86
C ILE A 144 0.24 -2.40 -21.14
N ASP A 145 1.50 -2.02 -21.31
CA ASP A 145 2.28 -2.40 -22.50
C ASP A 145 2.56 -3.91 -22.54
N ARG A 146 2.64 -4.58 -21.38
CA ARG A 146 2.72 -6.05 -21.27
C ARG A 146 1.38 -6.77 -21.41
N GLY A 147 0.26 -6.03 -21.34
CA GLY A 147 -1.08 -6.63 -21.30
C GLY A 147 -1.36 -7.40 -20.00
N GLU A 148 -0.62 -7.10 -18.94
CA GLU A 148 -0.67 -7.80 -17.66
C GLU A 148 -1.38 -6.93 -16.61
N PRO A 149 -2.22 -7.50 -15.73
CA PRO A 149 -2.83 -6.73 -14.66
C PRO A 149 -1.80 -6.24 -13.63
N ILE A 150 -1.92 -4.98 -13.20
CA ILE A 150 -1.19 -4.44 -12.06
C ILE A 150 -2.12 -4.28 -10.85
N HIS A 151 -1.64 -4.66 -9.67
CA HIS A 151 -2.40 -4.51 -8.42
C HIS A 151 -1.71 -3.50 -7.52
N ILE A 152 -2.43 -2.42 -7.20
CA ILE A 152 -1.94 -1.30 -6.41
C ILE A 152 -2.83 -1.15 -5.19
N ARG A 153 -2.23 -0.89 -4.04
CA ARG A 153 -2.92 -0.45 -2.84
C ARG A 153 -2.33 0.86 -2.33
N ALA A 154 -3.17 1.78 -1.87
CA ALA A 154 -2.71 3.01 -1.25
C ALA A 154 -3.49 3.37 0.00
N GLY A 155 -2.76 3.82 1.03
CA GLY A 155 -3.32 4.27 2.30
C GLY A 155 -3.32 5.79 2.42
N SER A 156 -4.38 6.37 3.00
CA SER A 156 -4.39 7.78 3.43
C SER A 156 -3.93 8.73 2.32
N ALA A 157 -2.96 9.60 2.58
CA ALA A 157 -2.39 10.55 1.62
C ALA A 157 -1.76 9.91 0.36
N GLY A 158 -1.31 8.65 0.40
CA GLY A 158 -0.79 7.95 -0.78
C GLY A 158 -1.82 7.80 -1.90
N THR A 159 -3.11 7.96 -1.58
CA THR A 159 -4.19 7.95 -2.58
C THR A 159 -4.15 9.14 -3.54
N PHE A 160 -3.48 10.25 -3.19
CA PHE A 160 -3.23 11.34 -4.14
C PHE A 160 -2.21 10.93 -5.20
N VAL A 161 -1.16 10.18 -4.82
CA VAL A 161 -0.16 9.64 -5.76
C VAL A 161 -0.84 8.74 -6.78
N VAL A 162 -1.70 7.82 -6.31
CA VAL A 162 -2.47 6.93 -7.20
C VAL A 162 -3.38 7.71 -8.13
N GLY A 163 -4.16 8.66 -7.59
CA GLY A 163 -5.08 9.47 -8.39
C GLY A 163 -4.36 10.27 -9.48
N GLU A 164 -3.20 10.86 -9.16
CA GLU A 164 -2.37 11.60 -10.11
C GLU A 164 -1.76 10.69 -11.18
N ALA A 165 -1.13 9.58 -10.78
CA ALA A 165 -0.51 8.65 -11.71
C ALA A 165 -1.52 8.12 -12.74
N VAL A 166 -2.72 7.75 -12.29
CA VAL A 166 -3.81 7.32 -13.20
C VAL A 166 -4.25 8.47 -14.11
N ARG A 167 -4.35 9.70 -13.61
CA ARG A 167 -4.78 10.85 -14.43
C ARG A 167 -3.77 11.14 -15.54
N ARG A 168 -2.48 11.09 -15.23
CA ARG A 168 -1.40 11.22 -16.22
C ARG A 168 -1.44 10.09 -17.25
N MET A 169 -1.71 8.86 -16.82
CA MET A 169 -1.93 7.73 -17.74
C MET A 169 -3.14 7.93 -18.63
N HIS A 170 -4.25 8.43 -18.11
CA HIS A 170 -5.43 8.76 -18.90
C HIS A 170 -5.11 9.79 -19.99
N ALA A 171 -4.38 10.86 -19.65
CA ALA A 171 -3.93 11.86 -20.61
C ALA A 171 -3.03 11.26 -21.69
N LEU A 172 -2.05 10.44 -21.30
CA LEU A 172 -1.12 9.77 -22.20
C LEU A 172 -1.84 8.81 -23.18
N LEU A 173 -2.75 7.98 -22.67
CA LEU A 173 -3.52 7.03 -23.49
C LEU A 173 -4.51 7.73 -24.42
N SER A 174 -5.04 8.88 -24.03
CA SER A 174 -5.92 9.70 -24.88
C SER A 174 -5.19 10.36 -26.05
N GLN A 175 -3.87 10.58 -25.92
CA GLN A 175 -3.03 11.16 -26.98
C GLN A 175 -2.55 10.11 -27.99
N ARG A 176 -2.50 8.82 -27.61
CA ARG A 176 -2.14 7.74 -28.53
C ARG A 176 -3.19 7.69 -29.66
N ARG A 177 -2.76 7.50 -30.92
CA ARG A 177 -3.63 7.39 -32.12
C ARG A 177 -4.46 6.10 -32.14
N PHE A 178 -5.16 5.79 -31.05
CA PHE A 178 -6.18 4.76 -31.02
C PHE A 178 -7.48 5.32 -31.61
N ARG A 179 -8.41 4.43 -31.98
CA ARG A 179 -9.80 4.83 -32.18
C ARG A 179 -10.29 5.51 -30.88
N PRO A 180 -10.99 6.66 -30.94
CA PRO A 180 -11.54 7.31 -29.75
C PRO A 180 -12.22 6.30 -28.82
N GLY A 181 -11.82 6.25 -27.56
CA GLY A 181 -12.38 5.36 -26.54
C GLY A 181 -11.63 4.04 -26.31
N LYS A 182 -10.90 3.48 -27.29
CA LYS A 182 -10.23 2.17 -27.11
C LYS A 182 -8.95 2.22 -26.26
N GLY A 183 -8.28 3.36 -26.20
CA GLY A 183 -7.07 3.51 -25.38
C GLY A 183 -7.34 3.41 -23.87
N LEU A 184 -8.52 3.84 -23.42
CA LEU A 184 -8.87 3.88 -22.00
C LEU A 184 -9.35 2.52 -21.45
N GLU A 185 -9.81 1.61 -22.33
CA GLU A 185 -10.16 0.23 -21.95
C GLU A 185 -8.95 -0.50 -21.33
N GLN A 186 -7.73 -0.13 -21.71
CA GLN A 186 -6.50 -0.69 -21.16
C GLN A 186 -6.33 -0.39 -19.65
N LEU A 187 -6.96 0.68 -19.14
CA LEU A 187 -6.94 0.98 -17.71
C LEU A 187 -7.70 -0.06 -16.88
N ASP A 188 -8.52 -0.94 -17.48
CA ASP A 188 -9.19 -2.03 -16.76
C ASP A 188 -8.19 -3.06 -16.19
N LEU A 189 -6.96 -3.12 -16.75
CA LEU A 189 -5.83 -3.89 -16.20
C LEU A 189 -5.33 -3.36 -14.85
N VAL A 190 -5.68 -2.12 -14.50
CA VAL A 190 -5.23 -1.45 -13.28
C VAL A 190 -6.22 -1.72 -12.15
N ARG A 191 -5.81 -2.55 -11.18
CA ARG A 191 -6.58 -2.87 -9.98
C ARG A 191 -6.10 -2.00 -8.82
N ILE A 192 -7.00 -1.25 -8.20
CA ILE A 192 -6.66 -0.31 -7.13
C ILE A 192 -7.50 -0.58 -5.89
N GLU A 193 -6.82 -0.81 -4.76
CA GLU A 193 -7.41 -0.81 -3.42
C GLU A 193 -7.02 0.48 -2.68
N THR A 194 -7.99 1.21 -2.11
CA THR A 194 -7.68 2.35 -1.24
C THR A 194 -8.17 2.11 0.17
N THR A 195 -7.40 2.53 1.16
CA THR A 195 -7.76 2.43 2.58
C THR A 195 -7.60 3.77 3.27
N GLY A 196 -8.63 4.23 3.98
CA GLY A 196 -8.59 5.52 4.64
C GLY A 196 -8.35 6.68 3.67
N SER A 197 -8.88 6.59 2.43
CA SER A 197 -8.51 7.50 1.34
C SER A 197 -8.62 8.97 1.75
N ALA A 198 -7.59 9.74 1.45
CA ALA A 198 -7.57 11.21 1.53
C ALA A 198 -8.06 11.86 0.23
N ASN A 199 -7.81 11.20 -0.91
CA ASN A 199 -8.27 11.67 -2.20
C ASN A 199 -9.76 11.32 -2.41
N HIS A 200 -10.48 12.25 -3.04
CA HIS A 200 -11.89 12.11 -3.42
C HIS A 200 -12.14 12.04 -4.92
N ASN A 201 -11.10 12.20 -5.73
CA ASN A 201 -11.19 12.31 -7.17
C ASN A 201 -10.27 11.31 -7.86
N PHE A 202 -10.88 10.24 -8.37
CA PHE A 202 -10.24 9.13 -9.06
C PHE A 202 -10.73 9.09 -10.52
N PRO A 203 -9.81 9.08 -11.51
CA PRO A 203 -10.19 8.99 -12.91
C PRO A 203 -10.89 7.67 -13.24
N ASN A 204 -11.79 7.70 -14.23
CA ASN A 204 -12.44 6.50 -14.76
C ASN A 204 -11.43 5.57 -15.46
N GLY A 205 -11.79 4.29 -15.57
CA GLY A 205 -11.00 3.27 -16.28
C GLY A 205 -10.60 2.13 -15.34
N PRO A 206 -9.76 2.39 -14.32
CA PRO A 206 -9.33 1.36 -13.40
C PRO A 206 -10.46 0.70 -12.63
N ARG A 207 -10.15 -0.50 -12.13
CA ARG A 207 -11.01 -1.27 -11.23
C ARG A 207 -10.70 -0.84 -9.81
N TYR A 208 -11.60 -0.07 -9.20
CA TYR A 208 -11.42 0.45 -7.84
C TYR A 208 -12.21 -0.32 -6.79
N ILE A 209 -11.56 -0.62 -5.67
CA ILE A 209 -12.18 -0.94 -4.40
C ILE A 209 -11.73 0.08 -3.37
N HIS A 210 -12.68 0.84 -2.83
CA HIS A 210 -12.45 1.78 -1.76
C HIS A 210 -12.99 1.23 -0.45
N TYR A 211 -12.08 0.86 0.46
CA TYR A 211 -12.46 0.50 1.82
C TYR A 211 -12.67 1.76 2.64
N ILE A 212 -13.86 1.90 3.24
CA ILE A 212 -14.26 3.10 3.97
C ILE A 212 -14.79 2.67 5.33
N ASN A 213 -14.01 2.99 6.37
CA ASN A 213 -14.50 2.95 7.74
C ASN A 213 -15.38 4.18 7.98
N ARG A 214 -16.62 3.98 8.43
CA ARG A 214 -17.54 5.08 8.74
C ARG A 214 -17.11 5.89 9.96
N LEU A 215 -16.21 5.36 10.77
CA LEU A 215 -15.64 6.04 11.94
C LEU A 215 -14.35 6.81 11.61
N ASP A 216 -13.77 6.62 10.42
CA ASP A 216 -12.55 7.32 10.01
C ASP A 216 -12.87 8.78 9.63
N PRO A 217 -12.32 9.78 10.36
CA PRO A 217 -12.58 11.19 10.09
C PRO A 217 -11.98 11.69 8.76
N VAL A 218 -11.06 10.95 8.13
CA VAL A 218 -10.51 11.29 6.81
C VAL A 218 -11.41 10.73 5.71
N ALA A 219 -11.66 9.42 5.73
CA ALA A 219 -12.40 8.77 4.64
C ALA A 219 -13.92 9.03 4.65
N ALA A 220 -14.53 9.25 5.83
CA ALA A 220 -15.99 9.31 5.95
C ALA A 220 -16.62 10.64 5.48
N PRO A 221 -16.05 11.84 5.76
CA PRO A 221 -16.64 13.11 5.32
C PRO A 221 -15.97 13.71 4.08
N LEU A 222 -14.64 13.54 3.89
CA LEU A 222 -13.85 14.34 2.94
C LEU A 222 -13.49 13.61 1.63
N ALA A 223 -13.51 12.28 1.61
CA ALA A 223 -12.96 11.52 0.48
C ALA A 223 -14.02 10.92 -0.46
N LEU A 224 -14.83 9.95 -0.05
CA LEU A 224 -15.56 9.14 -1.05
C LEU A 224 -17.07 9.02 -0.81
N ARG A 225 -17.60 9.89 0.04
CA ARG A 225 -19.03 9.93 0.40
C ARG A 225 -19.70 11.28 0.20
N GLY A 226 -18.92 12.34 -0.07
CA GLY A 226 -19.45 13.67 -0.34
C GLY A 226 -20.12 13.76 -1.72
N PRO A 227 -21.05 14.70 -1.93
CA PRO A 227 -21.76 14.87 -3.20
C PRO A 227 -20.82 15.23 -4.38
N ALA A 228 -19.64 15.80 -4.10
CA ALA A 228 -18.63 16.12 -5.11
C ALA A 228 -17.61 14.98 -5.31
N SER A 229 -17.74 13.85 -4.62
CA SER A 229 -16.79 12.75 -4.74
C SER A 229 -16.91 12.04 -6.09
N GLN A 230 -15.75 11.72 -6.68
CA GLN A 230 -15.59 10.98 -7.93
C GLN A 230 -14.75 9.73 -7.64
N PRO A 231 -15.33 8.63 -7.15
CA PRO A 231 -14.57 7.42 -6.84
C PRO A 231 -14.13 6.64 -8.09
N GLY A 232 -14.43 7.13 -9.30
CA GLY A 232 -14.21 6.40 -10.54
C GLY A 232 -15.41 5.53 -10.93
N ALA A 233 -15.62 5.39 -12.25
CA ALA A 233 -16.69 4.57 -12.81
C ALA A 233 -16.54 3.10 -12.41
N ARG A 234 -17.66 2.47 -12.02
CA ARG A 234 -17.72 1.08 -11.53
C ARG A 234 -16.96 0.81 -10.23
N ALA A 235 -16.54 1.85 -9.51
CA ALA A 235 -15.88 1.67 -8.23
C ALA A 235 -16.79 0.97 -7.20
N VAL A 236 -16.18 0.09 -6.41
CA VAL A 236 -16.82 -0.55 -5.27
C VAL A 236 -16.47 0.21 -4.00
N LEU A 237 -17.47 0.72 -3.30
CA LEU A 237 -17.34 1.34 -1.99
C LEU A 237 -17.63 0.31 -0.91
N ALA A 238 -16.56 -0.29 -0.37
CA ALA A 238 -16.60 -1.32 0.66
C ALA A 238 -16.67 -0.67 2.06
N LEU A 239 -17.88 -0.53 2.57
CA LEU A 239 -18.20 0.17 3.81
C LEU A 239 -18.14 -0.77 5.01
N PHE A 240 -17.56 -0.29 6.11
CA PHE A 240 -17.65 -0.94 7.42
C PHE A 240 -17.67 0.10 8.54
N THR A 241 -17.99 -0.34 9.75
CA THR A 241 -17.97 0.49 10.98
C THR A 241 -17.30 -0.33 12.06
N ASP A 242 -16.07 0.03 12.41
CA ASP A 242 -15.31 -0.69 13.43
C ASP A 242 -14.12 0.10 13.96
N LYS A 243 -13.55 -0.37 15.07
CA LYS A 243 -12.32 0.14 15.68
C LYS A 243 -11.37 -1.03 15.95
N ALA A 244 -10.09 -0.86 15.62
CA ALA A 244 -9.05 -1.72 16.17
C ALA A 244 -8.94 -1.48 17.69
N PRO A 245 -8.39 -2.43 18.46
CA PRO A 245 -7.98 -2.19 19.84
C PRO A 245 -7.10 -0.94 19.94
N ASP A 246 -7.16 -0.24 21.08
CA ASP A 246 -6.33 0.95 21.29
C ASP A 246 -4.83 0.58 21.21
N GLY A 247 -4.12 1.21 20.28
CA GLY A 247 -2.70 0.95 19.97
C GLY A 247 -2.50 0.39 18.56
N SER A 248 -1.47 0.87 17.86
CA SER A 248 -1.03 0.33 16.56
C SER A 248 0.22 -0.52 16.79
N ILE A 249 0.27 -1.71 16.19
CA ILE A 249 1.48 -2.54 16.21
C ILE A 249 2.58 -1.96 15.30
N PHE A 250 2.19 -1.10 14.36
CA PHE A 250 3.11 -0.39 13.48
C PHE A 250 3.57 0.95 14.04
N GLU A 251 2.83 1.53 14.98
CA GLU A 251 3.16 2.77 15.69
C GLU A 251 3.08 2.57 17.22
N PRO A 252 4.01 1.78 17.81
CA PRO A 252 3.96 1.43 19.24
C PRO A 252 4.23 2.62 20.17
N ASP A 253 4.81 3.70 19.64
CA ASP A 253 5.14 4.95 20.30
C ASP A 253 4.09 6.06 20.05
N ALA A 254 2.95 5.72 19.43
CA ALA A 254 1.88 6.67 19.18
C ALA A 254 1.37 7.29 20.48
N SER A 255 1.20 8.62 20.48
CA SER A 255 0.50 9.32 21.56
C SER A 255 -0.94 8.80 21.69
N PRO A 256 -1.62 8.96 22.85
CA PRO A 256 -3.01 8.53 23.00
C PRO A 256 -3.97 9.09 21.95
N ALA A 257 -3.72 10.31 21.46
CA ALA A 257 -4.50 10.91 20.39
C ALA A 257 -4.24 10.22 19.03
N GLN A 258 -2.97 9.95 18.70
CA GLN A 258 -2.60 9.20 17.50
C GLN A 258 -3.13 7.76 17.55
N ALA A 259 -3.02 7.07 18.69
CA ALA A 259 -3.55 5.71 18.86
C ALA A 259 -5.07 5.65 18.62
N ARG A 260 -5.84 6.63 19.13
CA ARG A 260 -7.28 6.75 18.85
C ARG A 260 -7.60 7.04 17.39
N PHE A 261 -6.76 7.80 16.70
CA PHE A 261 -6.90 8.04 15.27
C PHE A 261 -6.60 6.77 14.46
N LEU A 262 -5.48 6.11 14.77
CA LEU A 262 -5.06 4.87 14.12
C LEU A 262 -6.03 3.71 14.36
N SER A 263 -6.79 3.70 15.47
CA SER A 263 -7.79 2.66 15.70
C SER A 263 -8.94 2.68 14.68
N VAL A 264 -9.15 3.80 13.98
CA VAL A 264 -10.16 3.90 12.90
C VAL A 264 -9.57 4.14 11.52
N HIS A 265 -8.35 4.69 11.43
CA HIS A 265 -7.68 5.07 10.18
C HIS A 265 -6.46 4.21 9.83
N GLY A 266 -5.89 3.49 10.80
CA GLY A 266 -4.64 2.74 10.65
C GLY A 266 -4.77 1.53 9.73
N PRO A 267 -3.65 1.03 9.16
CA PRO A 267 -3.69 -0.10 8.25
C PRO A 267 -4.25 -1.38 8.92
N GLU A 268 -4.06 -1.57 10.22
CA GLU A 268 -4.56 -2.74 10.96
C GLU A 268 -6.08 -2.91 10.82
N ILE A 269 -6.84 -1.82 10.98
CA ILE A 269 -8.29 -1.91 10.91
C ILE A 269 -8.75 -2.21 9.49
N TYR A 270 -8.12 -1.62 8.46
CA TYR A 270 -8.49 -1.88 7.08
C TYR A 270 -8.08 -3.27 6.59
N ASP A 271 -6.91 -3.77 7.01
CA ASP A 271 -6.43 -5.10 6.66
C ASP A 271 -7.39 -6.18 7.16
N GLY A 272 -7.96 -6.00 8.35
CA GLY A 272 -9.00 -6.88 8.89
C GLY A 272 -10.26 -6.95 8.02
N TYR A 273 -10.51 -5.97 7.14
CA TYR A 273 -11.68 -5.92 6.27
C TYR A 273 -11.35 -6.20 4.80
N ARG A 274 -10.08 -6.47 4.47
CA ARG A 274 -9.68 -6.81 3.10
C ARG A 274 -10.33 -8.12 2.65
N ARG A 275 -10.64 -8.20 1.36
CA ARG A 275 -11.20 -9.39 0.70
C ARG A 275 -10.47 -9.65 -0.61
N PRO A 276 -10.58 -10.87 -1.17
CA PRO A 276 -10.03 -11.13 -2.49
C PRO A 276 -10.58 -10.15 -3.52
N PHE A 277 -9.68 -9.39 -4.13
CA PHE A 277 -10.03 -8.27 -5.01
C PHE A 277 -11.06 -8.64 -6.06
N GLU A 278 -10.79 -9.72 -6.83
CA GLU A 278 -11.67 -10.15 -7.92
C GLU A 278 -13.07 -10.51 -7.42
N ARG A 279 -13.16 -11.17 -6.28
CA ARG A 279 -14.43 -11.62 -5.71
C ARG A 279 -15.25 -10.44 -5.18
N LEU A 280 -14.60 -9.50 -4.49
CA LEU A 280 -15.30 -8.32 -3.98
C LEU A 280 -15.71 -7.38 -5.12
N PHE A 281 -14.85 -7.20 -6.13
CA PHE A 281 -15.16 -6.40 -7.31
C PHE A 281 -16.33 -6.99 -8.10
N SER A 282 -16.34 -8.30 -8.36
CA SER A 282 -17.42 -8.97 -9.10
C SER A 282 -18.76 -8.87 -8.39
N ILE A 283 -18.80 -9.10 -7.06
CA ILE A 283 -20.02 -8.95 -6.26
C ILE A 283 -20.56 -7.52 -6.33
N GLY A 284 -19.67 -6.52 -6.37
CA GLY A 284 -20.07 -5.15 -6.63
C GLY A 284 -20.79 -4.99 -7.97
N LEU A 285 -20.27 -5.62 -9.03
CA LEU A 285 -20.84 -5.56 -10.38
C LEU A 285 -22.14 -6.36 -10.56
N ASP A 286 -22.36 -7.42 -9.78
CA ASP A 286 -23.51 -8.32 -9.95
C ASP A 286 -24.80 -7.85 -9.26
N ARG A 287 -24.80 -6.70 -8.57
CA ARG A 287 -26.02 -6.08 -8.02
C ARG A 287 -26.63 -5.07 -9.00
N PRO A 288 -27.67 -5.43 -9.77
CA PRO A 288 -28.18 -4.65 -10.92
C PRO A 288 -28.84 -3.31 -10.54
N GLU A 289 -28.99 -3.04 -9.25
CA GLU A 289 -29.72 -1.91 -8.67
C GLU A 289 -29.02 -0.54 -8.83
N PHE A 290 -27.80 -0.46 -9.39
CA PHE A 290 -26.99 0.77 -9.35
C PHE A 290 -26.39 1.31 -10.66
N GLY A 291 -26.65 0.73 -11.83
CA GLY A 291 -26.18 1.29 -13.12
C GLY A 291 -24.67 1.60 -13.15
N TYR A 292 -24.27 2.73 -13.77
CA TYR A 292 -22.89 3.24 -13.85
C TYR A 292 -22.40 3.97 -12.58
N LEU A 293 -23.22 4.03 -11.52
CA LEU A 293 -22.87 4.73 -10.29
C LEU A 293 -21.95 3.89 -9.39
N PRO A 294 -21.19 4.52 -8.47
CA PRO A 294 -20.39 3.82 -7.49
C PRO A 294 -21.27 2.92 -6.62
N ARG A 295 -20.83 1.69 -6.40
CA ARG A 295 -21.66 0.65 -5.77
C ARG A 295 -21.28 0.45 -4.32
N ARG A 296 -22.24 0.58 -3.42
CA ARG A 296 -22.01 0.52 -1.98
C ARG A 296 -22.26 -0.88 -1.46
N ILE A 297 -21.25 -1.42 -0.79
CA ILE A 297 -21.30 -2.74 -0.19
C ILE A 297 -21.06 -2.61 1.31
N ASN A 298 -21.93 -3.18 2.13
CA ASN A 298 -21.65 -3.34 3.55
C ASN A 298 -20.88 -4.66 3.77
N LEU A 299 -19.64 -4.58 4.23
CA LEU A 299 -18.78 -5.76 4.38
C LEU A 299 -19.27 -6.72 5.46
N LYS A 300 -20.02 -6.24 6.46
CA LYS A 300 -20.62 -7.10 7.49
C LYS A 300 -21.82 -7.90 6.98
N SER A 301 -22.35 -7.58 5.80
CA SER A 301 -23.49 -8.28 5.20
C SER A 301 -23.12 -9.25 4.08
N ILE A 302 -21.83 -9.52 3.85
CA ILE A 302 -21.42 -10.53 2.88
C ILE A 302 -20.59 -11.61 3.56
N ASP A 303 -21.00 -12.85 3.32
CA ASP A 303 -20.23 -14.03 3.68
C ASP A 303 -19.12 -14.27 2.64
N LEU A 304 -18.07 -13.47 2.76
CA LEU A 304 -16.81 -13.69 2.06
C LEU A 304 -15.74 -14.08 3.06
N PRO A 305 -14.96 -15.15 2.78
CA PRO A 305 -13.79 -15.44 3.60
C PRO A 305 -12.89 -14.21 3.59
N PHE A 306 -12.41 -13.86 4.77
CA PHE A 306 -11.31 -12.93 4.91
C PHE A 306 -10.10 -13.54 4.19
N GLU A 307 -9.27 -12.72 3.55
CA GLU A 307 -7.95 -13.23 3.16
C GLU A 307 -7.17 -13.48 4.46
N GLY A 308 -7.08 -14.75 4.88
CA GLY A 308 -6.23 -15.19 5.98
C GLY A 308 -6.89 -15.52 7.33
N ILE A 309 -7.93 -16.36 7.35
CA ILE A 309 -8.19 -17.27 8.48
C ILE A 309 -8.28 -18.69 7.93
#